data_AF-A0A936PQK9-F1
#
_entry.id   AF-A0A936PQK9-F1
#
_cell.length_a   1.000
_cell.length_b   1.000
_cell.length_c   1.000
_cell.angle_alpha   90.00
_cell.angle_beta   90.00
_cell.angle_gamma   90.00
#
_symmetry.space_group_name_H-M   'P 1'
#
loop_
_entity.id
_entity.type
_entity.pdbx_description
1 polymer ?
#
loop_
_entity_poly.entity_id
_entity_poly.type
_entity_poly.pdbx_seq_one_letter_code
_entity_poly.pdbx_strand_id
1 'polypeptide(L)'
;MSLGDPLFPRLDELPPAIQSALEKASAGGALRSLQVNAPMPAAKAEKPAKAPKSPAKAAPAAPEVKMSETTTPATPASPEASAQIVYDDFAKVQLRAGRVVEAARHPNADRLLQLKVDVGEAEPRTIVAGIADRYAPEELVGLQVIVVVNLKPVKLRGVMSHGMLLAAGGEGVRAMVTTTAPVEPGTIIR
;
A
#
# COMPACT_ATOMS: atom_id res chain seq x y z
N MET A 1 38.16 -25.00 -29.21
CA MET A 1 37.39 -25.18 -27.97
C MET A 1 37.60 -23.92 -27.16
N SER A 2 36.54 -23.14 -26.91
CA SER A 2 36.63 -21.89 -26.13
C SER A 2 35.43 -21.85 -25.20
N LEU A 3 35.62 -22.30 -23.95
CA LEU A 3 34.67 -22.01 -22.89
C LEU A 3 34.95 -20.57 -22.45
N GLY A 4 33.94 -19.71 -22.48
CA GLY A 4 34.05 -18.36 -21.93
C GLY A 4 34.16 -18.41 -20.41
N ASP A 5 34.84 -17.43 -19.84
CA ASP A 5 35.06 -17.29 -18.40
C ASP A 5 33.72 -17.28 -17.63
N PRO A 6 33.65 -17.92 -16.45
CA PRO A 6 32.41 -18.03 -15.69
C PRO A 6 31.98 -16.65 -15.16
N LEU A 7 30.70 -16.32 -15.33
CA LEU A 7 30.08 -15.03 -14.96
C LEU A 7 30.13 -14.69 -13.45
N PHE A 8 30.64 -15.60 -12.62
CA PHE A 8 30.83 -15.42 -11.18
C PHE A 8 32.19 -16.01 -10.76
N PRO A 9 33.16 -15.18 -10.33
CA PRO A 9 34.43 -15.68 -9.79
C PRO A 9 34.18 -16.42 -8.48
N ARG A 10 34.96 -17.49 -8.22
CA ARG A 10 34.89 -18.21 -6.95
C ARG A 10 35.48 -17.37 -5.81
N LEU A 11 34.91 -17.54 -4.62
CA LEU A 11 35.18 -16.66 -3.46
C LEU A 11 36.65 -16.68 -3.00
N ASP A 12 37.38 -17.75 -3.35
CA ASP A 12 38.82 -17.94 -3.07
C ASP A 12 39.76 -17.05 -3.92
N GLU A 13 39.30 -16.52 -5.07
CA GLU A 13 40.12 -15.73 -6.00
C GLU A 13 39.87 -14.21 -5.90
N LEU A 14 39.27 -13.74 -4.80
CA LEU A 14 39.11 -12.30 -4.55
C LEU A 14 40.47 -11.62 -4.34
N PRO A 15 40.73 -10.44 -4.94
CA PRO A 15 41.99 -9.73 -4.76
C PRO A 15 42.24 -9.39 -3.28
N PRO A 16 43.51 -9.41 -2.81
CA PRO A 16 43.84 -9.39 -1.38
C PRO A 16 43.37 -8.14 -0.63
N ALA A 17 43.11 -7.04 -1.35
CA ALA A 17 42.51 -5.83 -0.81
C ALA A 17 41.09 -6.06 -0.23
N ILE A 18 40.29 -6.94 -0.84
CA ILE A 18 38.91 -7.24 -0.40
C ILE A 18 38.94 -8.24 0.76
N GLN A 19 39.85 -9.22 0.73
CA GLN A 19 40.04 -10.16 1.84
C GLN A 19 40.39 -9.42 3.14
N SER A 20 41.34 -8.47 3.10
CA SER A 20 41.73 -7.66 4.27
C SER A 20 40.62 -6.72 4.76
N ALA A 21 39.68 -6.31 3.90
CA ALA A 21 38.52 -5.50 4.30
C ALA A 21 37.47 -6.35 5.05
N LEU A 22 37.24 -7.59 4.61
CA LEU A 22 36.26 -8.49 5.23
C LEU A 22 36.74 -8.96 6.62
N GLU A 23 38.03 -9.26 6.77
CA GLU A 23 38.60 -9.70 8.04
C GLU A 23 38.54 -8.59 9.12
N LYS A 24 38.80 -7.34 8.73
CA LYS A 24 38.65 -6.16 9.61
C LYS A 24 37.21 -5.90 10.05
N ALA A 25 36.22 -6.29 9.25
CA ALA A 25 34.81 -6.19 9.62
C ALA A 25 34.38 -7.26 10.65
N SER A 26 35.10 -8.40 10.72
CA SER A 26 34.78 -9.50 11.63
C SER A 26 35.53 -9.46 12.97
N ALA A 27 36.55 -8.61 13.11
CA ALA A 27 37.45 -8.55 14.27
C ALA A 27 37.35 -7.23 15.06
N GLY A 28 36.14 -6.87 15.51
CA GLY A 28 35.89 -5.63 16.27
C GLY A 28 34.60 -5.68 17.10
N GLY A 29 34.65 -6.31 18.27
CA GLY A 29 33.46 -6.53 19.10
C GLY A 29 33.09 -5.39 20.08
N ALA A 30 31.92 -5.58 20.71
CA ALA A 30 31.47 -4.98 21.98
C ALA A 30 30.96 -3.51 22.01
N LEU A 31 29.64 -3.35 21.80
CA LEU A 31 28.78 -2.33 22.45
C LEU A 31 27.46 -3.04 22.83
N ARG A 32 27.35 -3.77 23.95
CA ARG A 32 27.44 -3.37 25.37
C ARG A 32 26.33 -2.40 25.80
N SER A 33 25.18 -3.02 26.12
CA SER A 33 24.14 -2.61 27.05
C SER A 33 24.37 -1.32 27.86
N LEU A 34 23.45 -0.36 27.74
CA LEU A 34 23.30 0.76 28.66
C LEU A 34 21.86 0.83 29.18
N GLN A 35 21.67 0.21 30.34
CA GLN A 35 20.54 0.42 31.22
C GLN A 35 20.69 1.82 31.86
N VAL A 36 19.64 2.65 31.85
CA VAL A 36 19.54 3.82 32.73
C VAL A 36 18.14 3.83 33.33
N ASN A 37 18.05 3.96 34.66
CA ASN A 37 16.78 3.93 35.39
C ASN A 37 16.78 4.94 36.55
N ALA A 38 15.70 5.75 36.61
CA ALA A 38 15.24 6.57 37.74
C ALA A 38 16.13 7.77 38.20
N PRO A 39 15.62 8.75 38.99
CA PRO A 39 14.25 8.90 39.53
C PRO A 39 13.55 10.29 39.33
N MET A 40 12.24 10.29 39.62
CA MET A 40 11.30 11.31 40.21
C MET A 40 11.76 12.75 40.59
N PRO A 41 10.86 13.78 40.73
CA PRO A 41 9.54 13.65 41.37
C PRO A 41 8.31 14.50 40.91
N ALA A 42 7.14 13.96 41.28
CA ALA A 42 5.90 14.59 41.81
C ALA A 42 5.33 15.91 41.25
N ALA A 43 4.09 15.81 40.74
CA ALA A 43 2.97 16.69 41.13
C ALA A 43 1.63 15.92 41.06
N LYS A 44 0.69 16.23 41.96
CA LYS A 44 -0.54 15.46 42.25
C LYS A 44 -1.74 16.42 42.27
N ALA A 45 -2.85 16.09 41.59
CA ALA A 45 -4.25 16.54 41.84
C ALA A 45 -5.13 16.11 40.65
N GLU A 46 -6.09 15.18 40.77
CA GLU A 46 -7.45 15.27 41.35
C GLU A 46 -8.56 15.70 40.36
N LYS A 47 -9.49 14.75 40.10
CA LYS A 47 -10.89 14.97 39.67
C LYS A 47 -11.72 15.31 40.94
N PRO A 48 -12.99 15.79 40.91
CA PRO A 48 -13.97 15.74 39.81
C PRO A 48 -14.92 16.98 39.64
N ALA A 49 -15.91 16.85 38.74
CA ALA A 49 -17.36 17.08 38.96
C ALA A 49 -18.14 18.08 38.07
N LYS A 50 -19.40 17.69 37.81
CA LYS A 50 -20.61 18.46 37.43
C LYS A 50 -20.74 19.14 36.04
N ALA A 51 -21.58 18.52 35.21
CA ALA A 51 -22.62 19.25 34.45
C ALA A 51 -23.73 19.74 35.43
N PRO A 52 -24.56 20.76 35.12
CA PRO A 52 -25.68 20.57 34.16
C PRO A 52 -26.25 21.82 33.39
N LYS A 53 -27.07 21.52 32.36
CA LYS A 53 -28.28 22.23 31.85
C LYS A 53 -28.25 23.65 31.22
N SER A 54 -28.49 23.65 29.90
CA SER A 54 -29.41 24.46 29.03
C SER A 54 -30.35 25.51 29.67
N PRO A 55 -30.65 26.65 28.99
CA PRO A 55 -31.80 26.75 28.03
C PRO A 55 -31.42 27.45 26.69
N ALA A 56 -31.89 27.08 25.48
CA ALA A 56 -33.25 27.02 24.89
C ALA A 56 -33.71 28.33 24.17
N LYS A 57 -34.50 28.16 23.07
CA LYS A 57 -35.22 29.17 22.22
C LYS A 57 -34.38 29.80 21.08
N ALA A 58 -34.81 29.87 19.80
CA ALA A 58 -36.08 29.48 19.14
C ALA A 58 -35.90 29.11 17.63
N ALA A 59 -36.82 28.29 17.11
CA ALA A 59 -37.16 28.16 15.67
C ALA A 59 -38.25 29.20 15.28
N PRO A 60 -38.71 29.40 14.01
CA PRO A 60 -39.18 28.39 13.02
C PRO A 60 -38.67 28.70 11.57
N ALA A 61 -39.13 28.14 10.43
CA ALA A 61 -40.30 27.31 10.07
C ALA A 61 -40.03 26.37 8.86
N ALA A 62 -40.94 25.42 8.60
CA ALA A 62 -40.94 24.45 7.47
C ALA A 62 -41.61 25.03 6.18
N PRO A 63 -41.68 24.31 5.03
CA PRO A 63 -42.57 23.13 4.80
C PRO A 63 -41.81 21.88 4.23
N GLU A 64 -42.18 20.59 4.33
CA GLU A 64 -43.47 19.84 4.25
C GLU A 64 -43.92 19.50 2.80
N VAL A 65 -44.21 18.25 2.34
CA VAL A 65 -44.14 16.86 2.90
C VAL A 65 -44.07 15.82 1.73
N LYS A 66 -43.58 14.57 1.92
CA LYS A 66 -44.30 13.33 1.47
C LYS A 66 -43.76 11.96 1.95
N MET A 67 -44.70 11.09 2.29
CA MET A 67 -44.53 9.71 2.77
C MET A 67 -44.25 8.71 1.63
N SER A 68 -43.53 7.62 1.92
CA SER A 68 -44.07 6.26 1.74
C SER A 68 -43.15 5.23 2.42
N GLU A 69 -43.71 4.46 3.34
CA GLU A 69 -43.06 3.32 3.99
C GLU A 69 -43.91 2.08 3.66
N THR A 70 -43.33 1.07 2.99
CA THR A 70 -43.94 -0.26 2.84
C THR A 70 -42.84 -1.30 2.63
N THR A 71 -42.96 -2.40 3.36
CA THR A 71 -41.90 -3.40 3.60
C THR A 71 -42.12 -4.70 2.82
N THR A 72 -41.06 -5.18 2.14
CA THR A 72 -40.78 -6.61 1.83
C THR A 72 -41.77 -7.35 0.88
N PRO A 73 -41.42 -8.51 0.23
CA PRO A 73 -40.50 -9.58 0.65
C PRO A 73 -39.26 -9.82 -0.23
N ALA A 74 -38.35 -10.65 0.28
CA ALA A 74 -37.13 -11.11 -0.39
C ALA A 74 -37.32 -12.49 -1.06
N THR A 75 -36.84 -12.64 -2.30
CA THR A 75 -36.71 -13.93 -3.04
C THR A 75 -35.59 -13.77 -4.09
N PRO A 76 -34.92 -14.86 -4.51
CA PRO A 76 -33.64 -15.32 -4.00
C PRO A 76 -32.41 -14.81 -4.80
N ALA A 77 -31.22 -14.99 -4.25
CA ALA A 77 -29.97 -14.72 -4.96
C ALA A 77 -29.77 -15.66 -6.17
N SER A 78 -29.89 -15.10 -7.36
CA SER A 78 -29.27 -15.60 -8.60
C SER A 78 -28.07 -14.67 -8.90
N PRO A 79 -26.96 -15.13 -9.50
CA PRO A 79 -25.75 -14.33 -9.61
C PRO A 79 -26.06 -13.03 -10.35
N GLU A 80 -25.90 -11.90 -9.67
CA GLU A 80 -26.22 -10.59 -10.22
C GLU A 80 -25.37 -10.37 -11.47
N ALA A 81 -26.01 -10.40 -12.64
CA ALA A 81 -25.42 -9.91 -13.87
C ALA A 81 -25.11 -8.43 -13.63
N SER A 82 -23.83 -8.13 -13.42
CA SER A 82 -23.37 -6.79 -13.08
C SER A 82 -23.95 -5.79 -14.10
N ALA A 83 -24.55 -4.72 -13.57
CA ALA A 83 -25.20 -3.72 -14.40
C ALA A 83 -24.25 -3.25 -15.50
N GLN A 84 -24.68 -3.34 -16.76
CA GLN A 84 -23.83 -3.02 -17.90
C GLN A 84 -23.48 -1.53 -17.86
N ILE A 85 -22.20 -1.23 -17.64
CA ILE A 85 -21.70 0.15 -17.65
C ILE A 85 -21.55 0.64 -19.09
N VAL A 86 -21.72 1.94 -19.30
CA VAL A 86 -21.45 2.58 -20.59
C VAL A 86 -19.94 2.80 -20.73
N TYR A 87 -19.41 2.78 -21.96
CA TYR A 87 -17.99 3.05 -22.22
C TYR A 87 -17.49 4.38 -21.60
N ASP A 88 -18.37 5.39 -21.49
CA ASP A 88 -18.09 6.67 -20.83
C ASP A 88 -17.66 6.51 -19.36
N ASP A 89 -18.22 5.53 -18.63
CA ASP A 89 -17.83 5.25 -17.25
C ASP A 89 -16.46 4.56 -17.15
N PHE A 90 -16.10 3.73 -18.12
CA PHE A 90 -14.75 3.20 -18.25
C PHE A 90 -13.75 4.31 -18.60
N ALA A 91 -14.10 5.21 -19.51
CA ALA A 91 -13.24 6.34 -19.94
C ALA A 91 -12.92 7.34 -18.81
N LYS A 92 -13.74 7.42 -17.76
CA LYS A 92 -13.45 8.21 -16.53
C LYS A 92 -12.30 7.61 -15.70
N VAL A 93 -12.07 6.31 -15.81
CA VAL A 93 -11.03 5.59 -15.04
C VAL A 93 -9.71 5.63 -15.79
N GLN A 94 -8.80 6.50 -15.36
CA GLN A 94 -7.46 6.55 -15.94
C GLN A 94 -6.62 5.37 -15.44
N LEU A 95 -6.52 4.35 -16.28
CA LEU A 95 -5.65 3.19 -16.13
C LEU A 95 -4.32 3.44 -16.82
N ARG A 96 -3.21 3.18 -16.13
CA ARG A 96 -1.86 3.23 -16.70
C ARG A 96 -1.08 1.98 -16.36
N ALA A 97 -0.22 1.54 -17.28
CA ALA A 97 0.86 0.63 -16.95
C ALA A 97 1.93 1.41 -16.17
N GLY A 98 2.40 0.83 -15.06
CA GLY A 98 3.51 1.35 -14.28
C GLY A 98 4.54 0.28 -13.98
N ARG A 99 5.72 0.68 -13.53
CA ARG A 99 6.80 -0.20 -13.10
C ARG A 99 7.09 0.01 -11.62
N VAL A 100 7.17 -1.07 -10.85
CA VAL A 100 7.55 -0.99 -9.44
C VAL A 100 9.03 -0.64 -9.34
N VAL A 101 9.37 0.45 -8.66
CA VAL A 101 10.75 0.91 -8.42
C VAL A 101 11.25 0.41 -7.08
N GLU A 102 10.41 0.47 -6.05
CA GLU A 102 10.72 0.02 -4.69
C GLU A 102 9.48 -0.66 -4.08
N ALA A 103 9.68 -1.65 -3.22
CA ALA A 103 8.63 -2.25 -2.41
C ALA A 103 9.12 -2.46 -0.97
N ALA A 104 8.28 -2.13 0.01
CA ALA A 104 8.58 -2.22 1.43
C ALA A 104 7.36 -2.75 2.22
N ARG A 105 7.59 -3.53 3.27
CA ARG A 105 6.52 -3.98 4.18
C ARG A 105 6.02 -2.82 5.03
N HIS A 106 4.71 -2.75 5.23
CA HIS A 106 4.11 -1.67 6.02
C HIS A 106 4.31 -1.93 7.53
N PRO A 107 4.92 -1.00 8.30
CA PRO A 107 5.32 -1.25 9.69
C PRO A 107 4.16 -1.54 10.64
N ASN A 108 2.97 -1.00 10.34
CA ASN A 108 1.74 -1.23 11.11
C ASN A 108 0.77 -2.24 10.46
N ALA A 109 1.19 -3.03 9.46
CA ALA A 109 0.32 -3.99 8.78
C ALA A 109 1.06 -5.12 8.04
N ASP A 110 0.98 -6.32 8.62
CA ASP A 110 1.59 -7.55 8.10
C ASP A 110 1.05 -7.97 6.72
N ARG A 111 -0.21 -7.61 6.42
CA ARG A 111 -0.87 -7.90 5.13
C ARG A 111 -0.72 -6.81 4.07
N LEU A 112 -0.10 -5.66 4.38
CA LEU A 112 0.05 -4.54 3.45
C LEU A 112 1.51 -4.36 3.02
N LEU A 113 1.72 -4.22 1.72
CA LEU A 113 2.97 -3.77 1.11
C LEU A 113 2.78 -2.35 0.59
N GLN A 114 3.79 -1.52 0.81
CA GLN A 114 3.92 -0.19 0.22
C GLN A 114 4.83 -0.32 -1.01
N LEU A 115 4.32 0.01 -2.18
CA LEU A 115 5.06 0.02 -3.44
C LEU A 115 5.24 1.47 -3.90
N LYS A 116 6.42 1.81 -4.41
CA LYS A 116 6.60 2.98 -5.27
C LYS A 116 6.51 2.52 -6.71
N VAL A 117 5.52 3.02 -7.44
CA VAL A 117 5.27 2.67 -8.84
C VAL A 117 5.53 3.90 -9.70
N ASP A 118 6.48 3.79 -10.61
CA ASP A 118 6.65 4.75 -11.69
C ASP A 118 5.54 4.57 -12.72
N VAL A 119 4.90 5.66 -13.10
CA VAL A 119 3.72 5.74 -13.99
C VAL A 119 3.93 6.79 -15.08
N GLY A 120 5.19 7.07 -15.44
CA GLY A 120 5.55 8.10 -16.41
C GLY A 120 5.23 9.52 -15.89
N GLU A 121 5.37 9.73 -14.59
CA GLU A 121 5.23 11.04 -13.93
C GLU A 121 6.59 11.46 -13.34
N ALA A 122 6.73 12.74 -12.94
CA ALA A 122 7.99 13.27 -12.43
C ALA A 122 8.49 12.61 -11.13
N GLU A 123 7.57 12.05 -10.33
CA GLU A 123 7.89 11.31 -9.12
C GLU A 123 7.09 9.99 -9.06
N PRO A 124 7.69 8.87 -8.60
CA PRO A 124 7.01 7.59 -8.49
C PRO A 124 5.94 7.62 -7.39
N ARG A 125 4.73 7.17 -7.71
CA ARG A 125 3.59 7.20 -6.78
C ARG A 125 3.71 6.12 -5.71
N THR A 126 3.45 6.50 -4.46
CA THR A 126 3.25 5.54 -3.37
C THR A 126 1.87 4.90 -3.47
N ILE A 127 1.81 3.57 -3.55
CA ILE A 127 0.59 2.76 -3.58
C ILE A 127 0.69 1.71 -2.47
N VAL A 128 -0.37 1.55 -1.67
CA VAL A 128 -0.45 0.52 -0.63
C VAL A 128 -1.37 -0.60 -1.12
N ALA A 129 -0.86 -1.84 -1.18
CA ALA A 129 -1.58 -2.99 -1.71
C ALA A 129 -1.60 -4.16 -0.70
N GLY A 130 -2.75 -4.82 -0.59
CA GLY A 130 -2.97 -6.00 0.25
C GLY A 130 -2.46 -7.30 -0.38
N ILE A 131 -1.19 -7.34 -0.78
CA ILE A 131 -0.58 -8.45 -1.53
C ILE A 131 0.49 -9.23 -0.74
N ALA A 132 0.70 -8.89 0.54
CA ALA A 132 1.81 -9.42 1.35
C ALA A 132 1.66 -10.90 1.73
N ASP A 133 0.43 -11.44 1.71
CA ASP A 133 0.17 -12.87 1.91
C ASP A 133 0.65 -13.75 0.73
N ARG A 134 1.02 -13.15 -0.42
CA ARG A 134 1.37 -13.88 -1.66
C ARG A 134 2.71 -13.53 -2.29
N TYR A 135 3.18 -12.29 -2.16
CA TYR A 135 4.39 -11.80 -2.83
C TYR A 135 5.39 -11.19 -1.84
N ALA A 136 6.67 -11.49 -2.00
CA ALA A 136 7.75 -10.79 -1.30
C ALA A 136 8.01 -9.41 -1.93
N PRO A 137 8.49 -8.42 -1.15
CA PRO A 137 8.86 -7.11 -1.71
C PRO A 137 9.93 -7.23 -2.81
N GLU A 138 10.91 -8.14 -2.66
CA GLU A 138 11.97 -8.33 -3.65
C GLU A 138 11.44 -8.77 -5.03
N GLU A 139 10.44 -9.66 -5.06
CA GLU A 139 9.83 -10.16 -6.30
C GLU A 139 9.02 -9.09 -7.05
N LEU A 140 8.56 -8.07 -6.33
CA LEU A 140 7.73 -7.00 -6.89
C LEU A 140 8.56 -5.94 -7.60
N VAL A 141 9.82 -5.73 -7.18
CA VAL A 141 10.70 -4.70 -7.76
C VAL A 141 11.02 -5.00 -9.22
N GLY A 142 10.88 -3.99 -10.08
CA GLY A 142 11.14 -4.08 -11.50
C GLY A 142 9.98 -4.64 -12.34
N LEU A 143 8.96 -5.25 -11.73
CA LEU A 143 7.78 -5.76 -12.43
C LEU A 143 6.87 -4.64 -12.95
N GLN A 144 6.12 -4.98 -14.00
CA GLN A 144 5.12 -4.11 -14.60
C GLN A 144 3.72 -4.46 -14.10
N VAL A 145 2.95 -3.44 -13.74
CA VAL A 145 1.67 -3.55 -13.04
C VAL A 145 0.69 -2.53 -13.58
N ILE A 146 -0.60 -2.87 -13.63
CA ILE A 146 -1.63 -1.90 -14.02
C ILE A 146 -2.15 -1.18 -12.78
N VAL A 147 -2.17 0.16 -12.82
CA VAL A 147 -2.60 1.01 -11.72
C VAL A 147 -3.61 2.06 -12.18
N VAL A 148 -4.54 2.40 -11.30
CA VAL A 148 -5.52 3.48 -11.52
C VAL A 148 -4.98 4.77 -10.89
N VAL A 149 -4.77 5.80 -11.72
CA VAL A 149 -4.16 7.08 -11.30
C VAL A 149 -5.16 8.19 -10.94
N ASN A 150 -6.42 8.05 -11.39
CA ASN A 150 -7.53 8.99 -11.12
C ASN A 150 -8.38 8.55 -9.90
N LEU A 151 -7.74 8.12 -8.82
CA LEU A 151 -8.39 7.81 -7.55
C LEU A 151 -8.04 8.86 -6.50
N LYS A 152 -9.01 9.19 -5.64
CA LYS A 152 -8.77 10.05 -4.47
C LYS A 152 -7.77 9.33 -3.53
N PRO A 153 -6.70 10.00 -3.06
CA PRO A 153 -5.72 9.36 -2.18
C PRO A 153 -6.36 8.84 -0.90
N VAL A 154 -6.14 7.57 -0.57
CA VAL A 154 -6.71 6.92 0.62
C VAL A 154 -5.60 6.72 1.65
N LYS A 155 -5.84 7.12 2.90
CA LYS A 155 -4.91 6.84 4.01
C LYS A 155 -5.19 5.45 4.59
N LEU A 156 -4.23 4.53 4.46
CA LEU A 156 -4.25 3.23 5.14
C LEU A 156 -3.17 3.24 6.24
N ARG A 157 -3.61 3.11 7.50
CA ARG A 157 -2.76 2.97 8.70
C ARG A 157 -1.57 3.95 8.81
N GLY A 158 -1.74 5.17 8.31
CA GLY A 158 -0.77 6.28 8.36
C GLY A 158 -0.15 6.65 7.01
N VAL A 159 -0.13 5.75 6.02
CA VAL A 159 0.44 6.00 4.69
C VAL A 159 -0.65 6.44 3.70
N MET A 160 -0.35 7.42 2.84
CA MET A 160 -1.22 7.82 1.72
C MET A 160 -0.96 6.93 0.50
N SER A 161 -1.99 6.24 0.03
CA SER A 161 -1.99 5.53 -1.26
C SER A 161 -2.55 6.45 -2.35
N HIS A 162 -1.74 6.75 -3.38
CA HIS A 162 -2.06 7.64 -4.50
C HIS A 162 -2.60 6.90 -5.74
N GLY A 163 -3.13 5.70 -5.53
CA GLY A 163 -3.72 4.85 -6.54
C GLY A 163 -4.14 3.50 -5.99
N MET A 164 -4.62 2.65 -6.88
CA MET A 164 -4.92 1.24 -6.62
C MET A 164 -4.29 0.40 -7.74
N LEU A 165 -3.60 -0.67 -7.34
CA LEU A 165 -3.04 -1.67 -8.26
C LEU A 165 -4.09 -2.75 -8.56
N LEU A 166 -4.20 -3.15 -9.82
CA LEU A 166 -5.12 -4.21 -10.23
C LEU A 166 -4.50 -5.59 -10.02
N ALA A 167 -5.24 -6.44 -9.30
CA ALA A 167 -4.88 -7.84 -9.09
C ALA A 167 -6.13 -8.71 -9.24
N ALA A 168 -5.98 -9.87 -9.86
CA ALA A 168 -7.01 -10.89 -9.93
C ALA A 168 -7.09 -11.62 -8.59
N GLY A 169 -8.26 -11.61 -7.96
CA GLY A 169 -8.49 -12.19 -6.64
C GLY A 169 -9.96 -12.43 -6.34
N GLY A 170 -10.20 -13.21 -5.28
CA GLY A 170 -11.51 -13.38 -4.64
C GLY A 170 -11.42 -12.86 -3.21
N GLU A 171 -11.53 -13.75 -2.22
CA GLU A 171 -11.19 -13.44 -0.81
C GLU A 171 -9.70 -13.07 -0.60
N GLY A 172 -8.84 -13.39 -1.56
CA GLY A 172 -7.42 -13.04 -1.55
C GLY A 172 -6.84 -12.93 -2.95
N VAL A 173 -5.66 -12.33 -3.05
CA VAL A 173 -4.96 -12.06 -4.31
C VAL A 173 -4.34 -13.34 -4.87
N ARG A 174 -4.71 -13.69 -6.11
CA ARG A 174 -4.22 -14.88 -6.82
C ARG A 174 -3.12 -14.56 -7.84
N ALA A 175 -3.30 -13.47 -8.59
CA ALA A 175 -2.33 -13.00 -9.58
C ALA A 175 -2.37 -11.46 -9.69
N MET A 176 -1.24 -10.82 -9.95
CA MET A 176 -1.22 -9.40 -10.35
C MET A 176 -1.60 -9.24 -11.82
N VAL A 177 -2.24 -8.12 -12.18
CA VAL A 177 -2.52 -7.80 -13.58
C VAL A 177 -1.30 -7.09 -14.18
N THR A 178 -0.76 -7.69 -15.24
CA THR A 178 0.40 -7.19 -15.99
C THR A 178 0.12 -7.18 -17.49
N THR A 179 1.04 -6.63 -18.27
CA THR A 179 0.98 -6.61 -19.75
C THR A 179 1.73 -7.81 -20.33
N THR A 180 1.22 -8.40 -21.41
CA THR A 180 1.85 -9.57 -22.05
C THR A 180 3.20 -9.26 -22.70
N ALA A 181 3.38 -8.01 -23.14
CA ALA A 181 4.63 -7.47 -23.66
C ALA A 181 5.07 -6.29 -22.79
N PRO A 182 6.38 -6.03 -22.64
CA PRO A 182 6.85 -4.90 -21.87
C PRO A 182 6.49 -3.57 -22.55
N VAL A 183 5.80 -2.70 -21.81
CA VAL A 183 5.42 -1.34 -22.24
C VAL A 183 6.19 -0.26 -21.47
N GLU A 184 6.21 0.97 -21.95
CA GLU A 184 6.83 2.07 -21.20
C GLU A 184 5.97 2.47 -19.98
N PRO A 185 6.57 2.85 -18.83
CA PRO A 185 5.83 3.40 -17.70
C PRO A 185 5.00 4.62 -18.13
N GLY A 186 3.74 4.65 -17.69
CA GLY A 186 2.77 5.69 -18.04
C GLY A 186 1.95 5.41 -19.30
N THR A 187 2.20 4.31 -20.01
CA THR A 187 1.34 3.86 -21.13
C THR A 187 -0.12 3.76 -20.67
N ILE A 188 -1.01 4.47 -21.38
CA ILE A 188 -2.45 4.49 -21.09
C ILE A 188 -3.08 3.16 -21.53
N ILE A 189 -3.87 2.56 -20.64
CA ILE A 189 -4.67 1.36 -20.96
C ILE A 189 -6.06 1.80 -21.38
N ARG A 190 -6.60 1.17 -22.44
CA ARG A 190 -7.90 1.44 -23.06
C ARG A 190 -8.52 0.14 -23.56
#